data_AF-A0A7J6KIA0-F1
#
_entry.id   AF-A0A7J6KIA0-F1
#
_cell.length_a   1.000
_cell.length_b   1.000
_cell.length_c   1.000
_cell.angle_alpha   90.00
_cell.angle_beta   90.00
_cell.angle_gamma   90.00
#
_symmetry.space_group_name_H-M   'P 1'
#
loop_
_entity.id
_entity.type
_entity.pdbx_description
1 polymer ?
#
loop_
_entity_poly.entity_id
_entity_poly.type
_entity_poly.pdbx_seq_one_letter_code
_entity_poly.pdbx_strand_id
1 'polypeptide(L)'
;EANEWTDDVALKKLPTLLEKVALLSFTRIPLDQQSTAFDDFSNATYSGTETLDYYAYRLTDLLDNSGLALDGAARDALLVAKFIASLPSNLQVDLRKARESIKDLQQALRMAKRLQAIQPDIEKTSTTPTTNTVVAAPEVDPQQLPS
;
A
#
# COMPACT_ATOMS: atom_id res chain seq x y z
N GLU A 1 -46.14 31.70 -9.83
CA GLU A 1 -46.15 31.41 -8.38
C GLU A 1 -45.13 30.30 -8.13
N ALA A 2 -44.10 30.57 -7.34
CA ALA A 2 -43.07 29.56 -7.03
C ALA A 2 -43.61 28.67 -5.91
N ASN A 3 -43.74 27.38 -6.17
CA ASN A 3 -44.35 26.44 -5.23
C ASN A 3 -43.61 26.53 -3.87
N GLU A 4 -44.35 26.77 -2.80
CA GLU A 4 -43.90 26.91 -1.42
C GLU A 4 -43.40 25.57 -0.84
N TRP A 5 -42.36 25.00 -1.44
CA TRP A 5 -41.76 23.77 -0.95
C TRP A 5 -40.83 24.14 0.20
N THR A 6 -41.31 23.95 1.43
CA THR A 6 -40.43 23.93 2.61
C THR A 6 -39.48 22.73 2.51
N ASP A 7 -38.22 22.88 2.94
CA ASP A 7 -37.17 21.85 2.87
C ASP A 7 -37.63 20.45 3.32
N ASP A 8 -38.47 20.37 4.35
CA ASP A 8 -39.03 19.11 4.87
C ASP A 8 -39.91 18.36 3.84
N VAL A 9 -40.67 19.10 3.03
CA VAL A 9 -41.53 18.55 1.98
C VAL A 9 -40.69 18.09 0.79
N ALA A 10 -39.64 18.83 0.44
CA ALA A 10 -38.71 18.45 -0.61
C ALA A 10 -37.95 17.16 -0.27
N LEU A 11 -37.47 17.03 0.98
CA LEU A 11 -36.79 15.83 1.49
C LEU A 11 -37.70 14.59 1.46
N LYS A 12 -38.98 14.73 1.81
CA LYS A 12 -39.96 13.63 1.76
C LYS A 12 -40.33 13.19 0.34
N LYS A 13 -40.28 14.11 -0.62
CA LYS A 13 -40.66 13.86 -2.03
C LYS A 13 -39.47 13.44 -2.90
N LEU A 14 -38.25 13.70 -2.47
CA LEU A 14 -37.02 13.32 -3.17
C LEU A 14 -36.95 11.81 -3.53
N PRO A 15 -37.27 10.87 -2.63
CA PRO A 15 -37.21 9.44 -2.95
C PRO A 15 -38.19 9.02 -4.05
N THR A 16 -39.31 9.75 -4.20
CA THR A 16 -40.32 9.46 -5.22
C THR A 16 -39.98 10.02 -6.60
N LEU A 17 -39.02 10.96 -6.67
CA LEU A 17 -38.58 11.60 -7.90
C LEU A 17 -37.33 10.93 -8.49
N LEU A 18 -36.63 10.10 -7.71
CA LEU A 18 -35.42 9.42 -8.14
C LEU A 18 -35.78 8.09 -8.82
N GLU A 19 -35.43 7.97 -10.10
CA GLU A 19 -35.56 6.71 -10.83
C GLU A 19 -34.56 5.67 -10.30
N LYS A 20 -34.91 4.38 -10.35
CA LYS A 20 -34.35 3.24 -9.58
C LYS A 20 -32.84 3.23 -9.30
N VAL A 21 -32.00 3.75 -10.20
CA VAL A 21 -30.53 3.83 -10.02
C VAL A 21 -30.13 4.95 -9.04
N ALA A 22 -30.81 6.10 -9.08
CA ALA A 22 -30.54 7.21 -8.18
C ALA A 22 -31.15 7.00 -6.77
N LEU A 23 -32.22 6.19 -6.67
CA LEU A 23 -32.75 5.69 -5.39
C LEU A 23 -31.69 4.88 -4.63
N LEU A 24 -30.98 3.97 -5.33
CA LEU A 24 -29.87 3.19 -4.76
C LEU A 24 -28.75 4.10 -4.23
N SER A 25 -28.40 5.15 -4.97
CA SER A 25 -27.41 6.15 -4.54
C SER A 25 -27.86 6.95 -3.31
N PHE A 26 -29.15 7.32 -3.26
CA PHE A 26 -29.72 8.12 -2.16
C PHE A 26 -29.81 7.33 -0.85
N THR A 27 -30.03 6.01 -0.92
CA THR A 27 -30.00 5.12 0.25
C THR A 27 -28.59 4.68 0.69
N ARG A 28 -27.53 4.97 -0.08
CA ARG A 28 -26.22 4.31 0.09
C ARG A 28 -25.07 5.22 0.46
N ILE A 29 -25.32 6.36 1.11
CA ILE A 29 -24.24 7.01 1.85
C ILE A 29 -24.79 7.48 3.20
N PRO A 30 -24.77 6.65 4.25
CA PRO A 30 -24.78 7.19 5.60
C PRO A 30 -23.53 8.08 5.73
N LEU A 31 -23.75 9.37 5.96
CA LEU A 31 -22.72 10.40 6.14
C LEU A 31 -21.70 10.02 7.25
N ASP A 32 -22.10 9.11 8.15
CA ASP A 32 -21.29 8.58 9.24
C ASP A 32 -20.26 7.49 8.81
N GLN A 33 -20.39 6.83 7.65
CA GLN A 33 -19.43 5.79 7.21
C GLN A 33 -18.33 6.31 6.29
N GLN A 34 -18.53 7.45 5.62
CA GLN A 34 -17.49 8.04 4.79
C GLN A 34 -16.35 8.61 5.65
N SER A 35 -16.66 9.02 6.89
CA SER A 35 -15.65 9.37 7.89
C SER A 35 -14.82 8.15 8.28
N THR A 36 -15.44 6.99 8.57
CA THR A 36 -14.70 5.84 9.13
C THR A 36 -13.66 5.28 8.17
N ALA A 37 -13.94 5.13 6.87
CA ALA A 37 -13.01 4.48 5.95
C ALA A 37 -11.75 5.33 5.67
N PHE A 38 -11.91 6.65 5.52
CA PHE A 38 -10.75 7.54 5.41
C PHE A 38 -10.02 7.69 6.75
N ASP A 39 -10.75 7.72 7.86
CA ASP A 39 -10.15 7.73 9.20
C ASP A 39 -9.32 6.45 9.42
N ASP A 40 -9.83 5.29 9.02
CA ASP A 40 -9.13 4.00 9.05
C ASP A 40 -7.90 4.01 8.13
N PHE A 41 -8.01 4.55 6.91
CA PHE A 41 -6.86 4.78 6.03
C PHE A 41 -5.82 5.67 6.71
N SER A 42 -6.24 6.77 7.32
CA SER A 42 -5.35 7.74 7.95
C SER A 42 -4.66 7.19 9.20
N ASN A 43 -5.30 6.25 9.90
CA ASN A 43 -4.80 5.61 11.11
C ASN A 43 -4.09 4.27 10.84
N ALA A 44 -4.17 3.74 9.62
CA ALA A 44 -3.49 2.51 9.25
C ALA A 44 -1.99 2.60 9.50
N THR A 45 -1.45 1.61 10.21
CA THR A 45 -0.02 1.48 10.50
C THR A 45 0.45 0.08 10.18
N TYR A 46 1.73 -0.04 9.80
CA TYR A 46 2.36 -1.33 9.58
C TYR A 46 2.71 -1.95 10.93
N SER A 47 2.08 -3.07 11.25
CA SER A 47 2.20 -3.74 12.55
C SER A 47 3.47 -4.60 12.70
N GLY A 48 4.22 -4.85 11.63
CA GLY A 48 5.39 -5.76 11.64
C GLY A 48 5.05 -7.25 11.68
N THR A 49 3.84 -7.61 12.11
CA THR A 49 3.32 -8.99 12.13
C THR A 49 2.66 -9.38 10.79
N GLU A 50 2.23 -8.40 10.01
CA GLU A 50 1.73 -8.58 8.64
C GLU A 50 2.85 -8.43 7.59
N THR A 51 2.63 -8.95 6.38
CA THR A 51 3.56 -8.74 5.27
C THR A 51 3.39 -7.34 4.66
N LEU A 52 4.46 -6.79 4.09
CA LEU A 52 4.39 -5.51 3.37
C LEU A 52 3.39 -5.55 2.20
N ASP A 53 3.26 -6.69 1.52
CA ASP A 53 2.31 -6.87 0.42
C ASP A 53 0.86 -6.78 0.94
N TYR A 54 0.54 -7.44 2.05
CA TYR A 54 -0.78 -7.37 2.67
C TYR A 54 -1.10 -5.96 3.17
N TYR A 55 -0.11 -5.28 3.76
CA TYR A 55 -0.27 -3.91 4.22
C TYR A 55 -0.57 -2.93 3.07
N ALA A 56 0.17 -3.03 1.97
CA ALA A 56 -0.06 -2.20 0.78
C ALA A 56 -1.44 -2.46 0.16
N TYR A 57 -1.88 -3.72 0.12
CA TYR A 57 -3.23 -4.08 -0.30
C TYR A 57 -4.29 -3.43 0.59
N ARG A 58 -4.17 -3.56 1.91
CA ARG A 58 -5.10 -2.95 2.88
C ARG A 58 -5.18 -1.43 2.74
N LEU A 59 -4.06 -0.73 2.55
CA LEU A 59 -4.07 0.72 2.31
C LEU A 59 -4.83 1.09 1.04
N THR A 60 -4.66 0.30 -0.02
CA THR A 60 -5.34 0.52 -1.29
C THR A 60 -6.84 0.32 -1.13
N ASP A 61 -7.25 -0.75 -0.46
CA ASP A 61 -8.65 -1.07 -0.18
C ASP A 61 -9.33 0.00 0.70
N LEU A 62 -8.67 0.45 1.77
CA LEU A 62 -9.18 1.52 2.63
C LEU A 62 -9.35 2.84 1.87
N LEU A 63 -8.40 3.18 0.98
CA LEU A 63 -8.52 4.38 0.17
C LEU A 63 -9.61 4.26 -0.90
N ASP A 64 -9.77 3.09 -1.53
CA ASP A 64 -10.85 2.85 -2.49
C ASP A 64 -12.24 2.93 -1.85
N ASN A 65 -12.36 2.43 -0.61
CA ASN A 65 -13.59 2.47 0.16
C ASN A 65 -13.82 3.80 0.89
N SER A 66 -12.87 4.75 0.84
CA SER A 66 -13.00 6.07 1.47
C SER A 66 -14.03 6.98 0.80
N GLY A 67 -14.45 6.66 -0.43
CA GLY A 67 -15.33 7.50 -1.23
C GLY A 67 -14.69 8.82 -1.71
N LEU A 68 -13.36 8.96 -1.59
CA LEU A 68 -12.63 10.09 -2.16
C LEU A 68 -12.51 9.94 -3.69
N ALA A 69 -13.01 10.93 -4.42
CA ALA A 69 -12.80 11.03 -5.85
C ALA A 69 -11.41 11.64 -6.12
N LEU A 70 -10.38 10.80 -6.15
CA LEU A 70 -8.99 11.18 -6.46
C LEU A 70 -8.65 10.78 -7.90
N ASP A 71 -7.89 11.63 -8.60
CA ASP A 71 -7.22 11.20 -9.82
C ASP A 71 -6.10 10.18 -9.51
N GLY A 72 -5.63 9.46 -10.53
CA GLY A 72 -4.63 8.40 -10.35
C GLY A 72 -3.33 8.89 -9.69
N ALA A 73 -2.87 10.10 -10.02
CA ALA A 73 -1.64 10.65 -9.48
C ALA A 73 -1.81 11.09 -8.01
N ALA A 74 -2.93 11.74 -7.68
CA ALA A 74 -3.27 12.12 -6.32
C ALA A 74 -3.45 10.89 -5.42
N ARG A 75 -4.12 9.85 -5.94
CA ARG A 75 -4.30 8.57 -5.27
C ARG A 75 -2.95 7.92 -4.96
N ASP A 76 -2.08 7.78 -5.97
CA ASP A 76 -0.75 7.19 -5.77
C ASP A 76 0.11 8.02 -4.82
N ALA A 77 0.10 9.35 -4.95
CA ALA A 77 0.85 10.24 -4.06
C ALA A 77 0.43 10.04 -2.59
N LEU A 78 -0.88 9.90 -2.34
CA LEU A 78 -1.44 9.69 -1.00
C LEU A 78 -1.10 8.28 -0.48
N LEU A 79 -1.24 7.24 -1.30
CA LEU A 79 -0.85 5.87 -0.94
C LEU A 79 0.64 5.80 -0.57
N VAL A 80 1.51 6.39 -1.39
CA VAL A 80 2.96 6.39 -1.12
C VAL A 80 3.28 7.22 0.12
N ALA A 81 2.65 8.39 0.30
CA ALA A 81 2.82 9.22 1.50
C ALA A 81 2.42 8.46 2.76
N LYS A 82 1.23 7.85 2.75
CA LYS A 82 0.73 7.09 3.89
C LYS A 82 1.58 5.87 4.17
N PHE A 83 1.91 5.09 3.14
CA PHE A 83 2.78 3.91 3.25
C PHE A 83 4.12 4.27 3.90
N ILE A 84 4.85 5.26 3.39
CA ILE A 84 6.15 5.66 3.97
C ILE A 84 5.98 6.22 5.41
N ALA A 85 4.96 7.03 5.67
CA ALA A 85 4.72 7.63 6.99
C ALA A 85 4.39 6.58 8.07
N SER A 86 3.83 5.45 7.66
CA SER A 86 3.33 4.39 8.54
C SER A 86 4.31 3.24 8.82
N LEU A 87 5.49 3.28 8.18
CA LEU A 87 6.51 2.26 8.35
C LEU A 87 7.41 2.52 9.57
N PRO A 88 8.09 1.48 10.08
CA PRO A 88 9.13 1.60 11.10
C PRO A 88 10.22 2.59 10.68
N SER A 89 10.81 3.30 11.66
CA SER A 89 11.71 4.44 11.44
C SER A 89 12.92 4.13 10.54
N ASN A 90 13.51 2.95 10.70
CA ASN A 90 14.58 2.42 9.84
C ASN A 90 14.18 2.39 8.35
N LEU A 91 13.02 1.81 8.02
CA LEU A 91 12.54 1.76 6.63
C LEU A 91 12.08 3.13 6.14
N GLN A 92 11.41 3.88 7.02
CA GLN A 92 10.87 5.20 6.71
C GLN A 92 11.98 6.19 6.29
N VAL A 93 13.10 6.25 7.03
CA VAL A 93 14.18 7.21 6.73
C VAL A 93 14.77 6.95 5.35
N ASP A 94 15.05 5.70 5.02
CA ASP A 94 15.65 5.35 3.72
C ASP A 94 14.66 5.51 2.56
N LEU A 95 13.38 5.19 2.76
CA LEU A 95 12.33 5.46 1.77
C LEU A 95 12.06 6.95 1.58
N ARG A 96 12.19 7.78 2.63
CA ARG A 96 12.07 9.24 2.50
C ARG A 96 13.22 9.82 1.69
N LYS A 97 14.45 9.33 1.85
CA LYS A 97 15.59 9.74 1.00
C LYS A 97 15.35 9.34 -0.46
N ALA A 98 14.77 8.17 -0.68
CA ALA A 98 14.44 7.70 -2.02
C ALA A 98 13.13 8.29 -2.58
N ARG A 99 12.43 9.18 -1.86
CA ARG A 99 11.06 9.62 -2.21
C ARG A 99 10.96 10.19 -3.62
N GLU A 100 11.96 10.92 -4.08
CA GLU A 100 12.00 11.50 -5.43
C GLU A 100 11.98 10.44 -6.54
N SER A 101 12.46 9.23 -6.24
CA SER A 101 12.46 8.10 -7.17
C SER A 101 11.19 7.25 -7.15
N ILE A 102 10.30 7.48 -6.16
CA ILE A 102 9.09 6.69 -5.93
C ILE A 102 7.88 7.44 -6.48
N LYS A 103 7.34 6.94 -7.59
CA LYS A 103 6.18 7.51 -8.30
C LYS A 103 4.85 6.86 -7.92
N ASP A 104 4.91 5.61 -7.46
CA ASP A 104 3.73 4.79 -7.18
C ASP A 104 3.97 3.83 -6.00
N LEU A 105 2.87 3.26 -5.48
CA LEU A 105 2.91 2.36 -4.33
C LEU A 105 3.74 1.09 -4.60
N GLN A 106 3.76 0.58 -5.83
CA GLN A 106 4.49 -0.65 -6.17
C GLN A 106 6.01 -0.42 -6.11
N GLN A 107 6.48 0.74 -6.55
CA GLN A 107 7.86 1.15 -6.38
C GLN A 107 8.23 1.28 -4.90
N ALA A 108 7.36 1.92 -4.10
CA ALA A 108 7.57 2.05 -2.66
C ALA A 108 7.69 0.68 -1.98
N LEU A 109 6.78 -0.24 -2.32
CA LEU A 109 6.74 -1.61 -1.81
C LEU A 109 8.00 -2.40 -2.19
N ARG A 110 8.42 -2.33 -3.46
CA ARG A 110 9.64 -2.99 -3.94
C ARG A 110 10.87 -2.51 -3.17
N MET A 111 10.98 -1.20 -2.94
CA MET A 111 12.09 -0.62 -2.17
C MET A 111 12.03 -1.00 -0.70
N ALA A 112 10.84 -0.97 -0.09
CA ALA A 112 10.65 -1.39 1.30
C ALA A 112 11.08 -2.86 1.50
N LYS A 113 10.69 -3.76 0.59
CA LYS A 113 11.10 -5.17 0.62
C LYS A 113 12.61 -5.34 0.48
N ARG A 114 13.24 -4.56 -0.41
CA ARG A 114 14.70 -4.55 -0.56
C ARG A 114 15.40 -4.10 0.73
N LEU A 115 14.92 -3.01 1.35
CA LEU A 115 15.48 -2.48 2.60
C LEU A 115 15.24 -3.43 3.78
N GLN A 116 14.13 -4.16 3.79
CA GLN A 116 13.85 -5.20 4.78
C GLN A 116 14.79 -6.39 4.62
N ALA A 117 15.09 -6.81 3.39
CA ALA A 117 16.00 -7.92 3.11
C ALA A 117 17.48 -7.61 3.38
N ILE A 118 17.89 -6.34 3.32
CA ILE A 118 19.26 -5.89 3.62
C ILE A 118 19.50 -5.79 5.13
N GLN A 119 18.43 -5.64 5.93
CA GLN A 119 18.57 -5.65 7.38
C GLN A 119 18.91 -7.06 7.85
N PRO A 120 19.99 -7.24 8.63
CA PRO A 120 20.31 -8.52 9.21
C PRO A 120 19.20 -8.89 10.20
N ASP A 121 18.39 -9.86 9.80
CA ASP A 121 17.48 -10.60 10.65
C ASP A 121 18.34 -11.30 11.71
N ILE A 122 18.45 -10.71 12.92
CA ILE A 122 19.12 -11.38 14.06
C ILE A 122 18.25 -12.55 14.57
N GLU A 123 17.06 -12.79 14.01
CA GLU A 123 16.10 -13.81 14.46
C GLU A 123 15.64 -14.77 13.35
N LYS A 124 16.56 -15.21 12.49
CA LYS A 124 16.41 -16.49 11.78
C LYS A 124 17.58 -17.40 12.11
N THR A 125 17.41 -18.12 13.22
CA THR A 125 18.08 -19.40 13.44
C THR A 125 18.07 -20.23 12.16
N SER A 126 19.27 -20.62 11.74
CA SER A 126 19.62 -21.83 11.01
C SER A 126 18.47 -22.63 10.41
N THR A 127 18.38 -22.60 9.09
CA THR A 127 18.28 -23.85 8.31
C THR A 127 19.15 -23.72 7.07
N THR A 128 20.40 -24.16 7.17
CA THR A 128 21.04 -24.85 6.04
C THR A 128 20.24 -26.11 5.73
N PRO A 129 20.14 -26.47 4.44
CA PRO A 129 20.95 -27.59 3.96
C PRO A 129 21.68 -27.18 2.66
N THR A 130 23.02 -27.24 2.64
CA THR A 130 23.83 -28.39 2.20
C THR A 130 24.33 -28.21 0.76
N THR A 131 25.65 -28.03 0.67
CA THR A 131 26.57 -28.51 -0.36
C THR A 131 26.21 -28.30 -1.82
N ASN A 132 26.88 -27.33 -2.45
CA ASN A 132 27.53 -27.57 -3.74
C ASN A 132 29.01 -27.20 -3.60
N THR A 133 29.78 -28.10 -3.00
CA THR A 133 31.22 -28.19 -3.24
C THR A 133 31.40 -28.76 -4.64
N VAL A 134 31.58 -27.90 -5.63
CA VAL A 134 32.39 -28.26 -6.79
C VAL A 134 33.67 -27.45 -6.70
N VAL A 135 34.64 -28.06 -6.01
CA VAL A 135 36.05 -27.80 -6.26
C VAL A 135 36.30 -28.29 -7.69
N ALA A 136 36.32 -27.37 -8.64
CA ALA A 136 37.00 -27.58 -9.91
C ALA A 136 38.27 -26.71 -9.86
N ALA A 137 39.39 -27.40 -9.66
CA ALA A 137 40.74 -26.86 -9.63
C ALA A 137 41.08 -26.11 -10.94
N PRO A 138 42.04 -25.17 -10.91
CA PRO A 138 42.32 -24.24 -11.99
C PRO A 138 43.04 -24.90 -13.17
N GLU A 139 42.70 -24.44 -14.37
CA GLU A 139 43.47 -24.63 -15.60
C GLU A 139 44.85 -23.96 -15.46
N VAL A 140 45.93 -24.74 -15.47
CA VAL A 140 47.31 -24.31 -15.79
C VAL A 140 48.15 -25.53 -16.22
N ASP A 141 48.46 -25.60 -17.52
CA ASP A 141 49.64 -26.27 -18.09
C ASP A 141 50.66 -25.15 -18.37
N PRO A 142 51.96 -25.25 -18.00
CA PRO A 142 52.91 -26.04 -18.80
C PRO A 142 54.12 -26.66 -18.05
N GLN A 143 54.74 -27.64 -18.73
CA GLN A 143 56.16 -28.07 -18.70
C GLN A 143 57.00 -27.95 -17.40
N GLN A 144 57.59 -29.07 -16.96
CA GLN A 144 59.06 -29.23 -16.79
C GLN A 144 59.45 -30.64 -16.26
N LEU A 145 60.20 -31.41 -17.07
CA LEU A 145 61.22 -32.38 -16.61
C LEU A 145 62.31 -31.60 -15.84
N PRO A 146 62.98 -32.12 -14.79
CA PRO A 146 63.93 -33.27 -14.83
C PRO A 146 63.85 -34.13 -13.52
N SER A 147 64.62 -35.17 -13.20
CA SER A 147 65.94 -35.71 -13.57
C SER A 147 65.93 -37.23 -13.48
#